data_AF-A0A833ZBA0-F1
#
_entry.id   AF-A0A833ZBA0-F1
#
_cell.length_a   1.000
_cell.length_b   1.000
_cell.length_c   1.000
_cell.angle_alpha   90.00
_cell.angle_beta   90.00
_cell.angle_gamma   90.00
#
_symmetry.space_group_name_H-M   'P 1'
#
loop_
_entity.id
_entity.type
_entity.pdbx_description
1 polymer ?
#
loop_
_entity_poly.entity_id
_entity_poly.type
_entity_poly.pdbx_seq_one_letter_code
_entity_poly.pdbx_strand_id
1 'polypeptide(L)'
;MKPLLQKRPKADENYYLSRMGGSICDDFDCIIECCGLPKIAVGDWVLLEIMNVYTVTAASSFSGFQRSTIYYVMSRPTWQLMQQFQDHNIPPKVEEQDISTLPVSCALESEMKCHSAACASAYINV
;
A
#
# COMPACT_ATOMS: atom_id res chain seq x y z
N MET A 1 9.59 2.69 -7.69
CA MET A 1 8.18 2.35 -7.45
C MET A 1 7.81 1.21 -8.38
N LYS A 2 7.17 0.14 -7.90
CA LYS A 2 6.78 -1.00 -8.74
C LYS A 2 5.25 -1.04 -8.89
N PRO A 3 4.69 -0.93 -10.11
CA PRO A 3 3.26 -1.07 -10.30
C PRO A 3 2.83 -2.53 -10.17
N LEU A 4 1.75 -2.75 -9.42
CA LEU A 4 1.13 -4.05 -9.22
C LEU A 4 -0.28 -4.02 -9.81
N LEU A 5 -0.67 -5.03 -10.56
CA LEU A 5 -2.04 -5.13 -11.04
C LEU A 5 -2.94 -5.76 -9.99
N GLN A 6 -4.11 -5.16 -9.78
CA GLN A 6 -5.13 -5.73 -8.89
C GLN A 6 -5.55 -7.12 -9.38
N LYS A 7 -5.67 -7.28 -10.70
CA LYS A 7 -5.96 -8.55 -11.35
C LYS A 7 -4.65 -9.29 -11.60
N ARG A 8 -4.62 -10.58 -11.30
CA ARG A 8 -3.47 -11.42 -11.65
C ARG A 8 -3.39 -11.54 -13.17
N PRO A 9 -2.24 -11.21 -13.78
CA PRO A 9 -2.03 -11.43 -15.21
C PRO A 9 -2.16 -12.92 -15.54
N LYS A 10 -2.58 -13.22 -16.78
CA LYS A 10 -2.57 -14.62 -17.23
C LYS A 10 -1.13 -15.09 -17.42
N ALA A 11 -0.90 -16.39 -17.24
CA ALA A 11 0.45 -16.96 -17.33
C ALA A 11 1.09 -16.83 -18.73
N ASP A 12 0.28 -16.63 -19.77
CA ASP A 12 0.69 -16.46 -21.17
C ASP A 12 0.73 -14.98 -21.61
N GLU A 13 0.56 -14.04 -20.68
CA GLU A 13 0.40 -12.64 -21.02
C GLU A 13 1.74 -11.94 -21.26
N ASN A 14 1.86 -11.30 -22.42
CA ASN A 14 3.05 -10.54 -22.79
C ASN A 14 3.12 -9.22 -22.00
N TYR A 15 4.34 -8.85 -21.62
CA TYR A 15 4.64 -7.56 -21.00
C TYR A 15 5.19 -6.60 -22.04
N TYR A 16 4.78 -5.35 -21.92
CA TYR A 16 5.16 -4.26 -22.80
C TYR A 16 5.84 -3.16 -22.01
N LEU A 17 6.87 -2.55 -22.61
CA LEU A 17 7.50 -1.37 -22.04
C LEU A 17 6.51 -0.21 -22.09
N SER A 18 6.16 0.32 -20.93
CA SER A 18 5.04 1.25 -20.75
C SER A 18 5.44 2.44 -19.88
N ARG A 19 4.86 3.61 -20.20
CA ARG A 19 4.97 4.85 -19.41
C ARG A 19 3.61 5.16 -18.78
N MET A 20 3.61 5.62 -17.53
CA MET A 20 2.41 6.00 -16.78
C MET A 20 2.43 7.50 -16.48
N GLY A 21 1.50 8.22 -17.10
CA GLY A 21 1.24 9.64 -16.83
C GLY A 21 0.30 9.85 -15.64
N GLY A 22 0.37 11.04 -15.04
CA GLY A 22 -0.56 11.52 -14.04
C GLY A 22 -1.81 12.18 -14.65
N SER A 23 -2.65 12.77 -13.79
CA SER A 23 -3.97 13.28 -14.17
C SER A 23 -3.95 14.68 -14.79
N ILE A 24 -2.83 15.39 -14.74
CA ILE A 24 -2.72 16.80 -15.15
C ILE A 24 -2.46 16.93 -16.67
N CYS A 25 -2.18 15.81 -17.36
CA CYS A 25 -1.88 15.80 -18.79
C CYS A 25 -0.70 16.73 -19.15
N ASP A 26 0.31 16.77 -18.28
CA ASP A 26 1.58 17.47 -18.49
C ASP A 26 2.71 16.45 -18.67
N ASP A 27 3.69 16.74 -19.53
CA ASP A 27 4.79 15.83 -19.83
C ASP A 27 5.69 15.59 -18.61
N PHE A 28 5.70 16.53 -17.67
CA PHE A 28 6.36 16.41 -16.37
C PHE A 28 5.49 15.71 -15.31
N ASP A 29 4.17 15.60 -15.52
CA ASP A 29 3.28 14.84 -14.65
C ASP A 29 3.37 13.35 -14.99
N CYS A 30 4.52 12.76 -14.67
CA CYS A 30 4.81 11.35 -14.91
C CYS A 30 4.96 10.60 -13.58
N ILE A 31 4.15 9.55 -13.40
CA ILE A 31 4.19 8.71 -12.21
C ILE A 31 5.31 7.67 -12.35
N ILE A 32 5.39 7.03 -13.52
CA ILE A 32 6.42 6.03 -13.84
C ILE A 32 6.86 6.23 -15.29
N GLU A 33 8.14 6.56 -15.49
CA GLU A 33 8.71 6.77 -16.82
C GLU A 33 8.78 5.47 -17.64
N CYS A 34 9.12 4.36 -16.98
CA CYS A 34 9.39 3.10 -17.66
C CYS A 34 9.09 1.91 -16.75
N CYS A 35 8.13 1.07 -17.14
CA CYS A 35 7.81 -0.18 -16.47
C CYS A 35 7.29 -1.25 -17.44
N GLY A 36 7.46 -2.52 -17.09
CA GLY A 36 6.81 -3.62 -17.80
C GLY A 36 5.38 -3.78 -17.30
N LEU A 37 4.39 -3.62 -18.17
CA LEU A 37 2.98 -3.89 -17.88
C LEU A 37 2.38 -4.79 -18.96
N PRO A 38 1.48 -5.72 -18.59
CA PRO A 38 0.66 -6.41 -19.57
C PRO A 38 -0.40 -5.45 -20.14
N LYS A 39 -1.20 -5.95 -21.09
CA LYS A 39 -2.25 -5.14 -21.71
C LYS A 39 -3.35 -4.83 -20.69
N ILE A 40 -3.48 -3.57 -20.31
CA ILE A 40 -4.51 -3.06 -19.39
C ILE A 40 -5.57 -2.26 -20.16
N ALA A 41 -6.80 -2.25 -19.66
CA ALA A 41 -7.91 -1.48 -20.23
C ALA A 41 -8.26 -0.26 -19.36
N VAL A 42 -8.94 0.72 -19.96
CA VAL A 42 -9.51 1.84 -19.21
C VAL A 42 -10.47 1.30 -18.15
N GLY A 43 -10.28 1.73 -16.90
CA GLY A 43 -11.03 1.26 -15.74
C GLY A 43 -10.36 0.12 -14.96
N ASP A 44 -9.24 -0.44 -15.43
CA ASP A 44 -8.44 -1.35 -14.62
C ASP A 44 -7.66 -0.61 -13.53
N TRP A 45 -7.49 -1.26 -12.38
CA TRP A 45 -6.79 -0.70 -11.23
C TRP A 45 -5.32 -1.13 -11.20
N VAL A 46 -4.44 -0.14 -11.06
CA VAL A 46 -3.01 -0.35 -10.79
C VAL A 46 -2.73 0.10 -9.37
N LEU A 47 -2.20 -0.81 -8.57
CA LEU A 47 -1.76 -0.56 -7.21
C LEU A 47 -0.31 -0.09 -7.24
N LEU A 48 -0.05 1.00 -6.54
CA LEU A 48 1.29 1.51 -6.34
C LEU A 48 1.60 1.43 -4.85
N GLU A 49 2.58 0.63 -4.49
CA GLU A 49 3.05 0.56 -3.12
C GLU A 49 3.82 1.84 -2.80
N ILE A 50 3.25 2.65 -1.91
CA ILE A 50 3.87 3.89 -1.45
C ILE A 50 4.80 3.55 -0.28
N MET A 51 6.10 3.69 -0.51
CA MET A 51 7.12 3.37 0.50
C MET A 51 7.50 4.57 1.39
N ASN A 52 6.95 5.76 1.19
CA ASN A 52 7.42 6.98 1.86
C ASN A 52 6.30 7.85 2.45
N VAL A 53 6.68 8.64 3.47
CA VAL A 53 5.80 9.51 4.29
C VAL A 53 5.36 10.78 3.54
N TYR A 54 5.94 11.07 2.38
CA TYR A 54 5.76 12.34 1.68
C TYR A 54 4.61 12.36 0.66
N THR A 55 4.05 11.21 0.28
CA THR A 55 3.00 11.18 -0.76
C THR A 55 1.71 11.87 -0.32
N VAL A 56 1.23 11.60 0.90
CA VAL A 56 -0.01 12.20 1.40
C VAL A 56 0.22 13.65 1.88
N THR A 57 1.37 13.92 2.51
CA THR A 57 1.66 15.21 3.12
C THR A 57 1.98 16.30 2.11
N ALA A 58 2.58 15.95 0.96
CA ALA A 58 2.84 16.88 -0.14
C ALA A 58 1.73 16.91 -1.20
N ALA A 59 0.65 16.14 -1.03
CA ALA A 59 -0.46 16.10 -1.98
C ALA A 59 -1.15 17.48 -2.06
N SER A 60 -1.08 18.11 -3.22
CA SER A 60 -1.79 19.34 -3.53
C SER A 60 -3.10 19.04 -4.27
N SER A 61 -4.12 19.88 -4.07
CA SER A 61 -5.34 19.86 -4.88
C SER A 61 -5.19 20.69 -6.15
N PHE A 62 -3.97 20.77 -6.69
CA PHE A 62 -3.68 21.48 -7.92
C PHE A 62 -4.60 20.96 -9.03
N SER A 63 -5.16 21.86 -9.84
CA SER A 63 -6.19 21.58 -10.87
C SER A 63 -7.55 21.03 -10.39
N GLY A 64 -7.86 21.13 -9.10
CA GLY A 64 -9.21 20.81 -8.59
C GLY A 64 -9.48 19.32 -8.39
N PHE A 65 -8.48 18.45 -8.58
CA PHE A 65 -8.59 17.04 -8.21
C PHE A 65 -8.71 16.90 -6.68
N GLN A 66 -9.69 16.11 -6.24
CA GLN A 66 -9.85 15.79 -4.83
C GLN A 66 -8.71 14.89 -4.36
N ARG A 67 -8.25 15.12 -3.12
CA ARG A 67 -7.29 14.21 -2.48
C ARG A 67 -7.92 12.82 -2.32
N SER A 68 -7.13 11.78 -2.55
CA SER A 68 -7.58 10.40 -2.39
C SER A 68 -8.11 10.14 -0.98
N THR A 69 -9.23 9.41 -0.87
CA THR A 69 -9.76 8.93 0.40
C THR A 69 -8.80 7.92 1.03
N ILE A 70 -8.53 8.08 2.33
CA ILE A 70 -7.63 7.19 3.09
C ILE A 70 -8.48 6.22 3.90
N TYR A 71 -8.25 4.92 3.70
CA TYR A 71 -8.89 3.84 4.45
C TYR A 71 -7.86 3.22 5.40
N TYR A 72 -8.03 3.44 6.70
CA TYR A 72 -7.20 2.82 7.73
C TYR A 72 -7.71 1.42 8.05
N VAL A 73 -6.82 0.42 8.02
CA VAL A 73 -7.12 -0.96 8.39
C VAL A 73 -6.17 -1.42 9.46
N MET A 74 -6.67 -2.20 10.41
CA MET A 74 -5.87 -2.78 11.49
C MET A 74 -6.37 -4.20 11.79
N SER A 75 -5.44 -5.15 11.92
CA SER A 75 -5.78 -6.52 12.27
C SER A 75 -6.24 -6.63 13.73
N ARG A 76 -7.04 -7.67 14.06
CA ARG A 76 -7.48 -7.90 15.45
C ARG A 76 -6.31 -8.04 16.44
N PRO A 77 -5.26 -8.84 16.17
CA PRO A 77 -4.10 -8.91 17.05
C PRO A 77 -3.38 -7.57 17.23
N THR A 78 -3.22 -6.79 16.16
CA THR A 78 -2.58 -5.46 16.22
C THR A 78 -3.39 -4.50 17.08
N TRP A 79 -4.72 -4.53 16.96
CA TRP A 79 -5.60 -3.71 17.79
C TRP A 79 -5.51 -4.08 19.27
N GLN A 80 -5.48 -5.37 19.61
CA GLN A 80 -5.30 -5.82 20.99
C GLN A 80 -3.96 -5.37 21.58
N LEU A 81 -2.88 -5.47 20.81
CA LEU A 81 -1.57 -4.94 21.21
C LEU A 81 -1.62 -3.43 21.44
N MET A 82 -2.31 -2.68 20.57
CA MET A 82 -2.46 -1.24 20.74
C MET A 82 -3.24 -0.87 22.01
N GLN A 83 -4.24 -1.66 22.39
CA GLN A 83 -4.98 -1.47 23.65
C GLN A 83 -4.07 -1.67 24.87
N GLN A 84 -3.17 -2.66 24.85
CA GLN A 84 -2.21 -2.85 25.95
C GLN A 84 -1.33 -1.61 26.17
N PHE A 85 -0.88 -0.96 25.09
CA PHE A 85 -0.10 0.29 25.19
C PHE A 85 -0.93 1.50 25.65
N GLN A 86 -2.24 1.48 25.45
CA GLN A 86 -3.13 2.56 25.94
C GLN A 86 -3.45 2.38 27.43
N ASP A 87 -3.63 1.14 27.89
CA ASP A 87 -3.96 0.82 29.28
C ASP A 87 -2.75 0.98 30.21
N HIS A 88 -1.54 0.71 29.70
CA HIS A 88 -0.30 1.10 30.36
C HIS A 88 -0.01 2.58 30.07
N ASN A 89 -0.52 3.48 30.93
CA ASN A 89 -0.08 4.88 30.98
C ASN A 89 1.43 4.96 30.74
N ILE A 90 1.84 5.73 29.72
CA ILE A 90 3.23 6.07 29.41
C ILE A 90 3.99 6.27 30.73
N PRO A 91 4.92 5.37 31.12
CA PRO A 91 5.72 5.63 32.31
C PRO A 91 6.55 6.90 32.05
N PRO A 92 6.70 7.79 33.04
CA PRO A 92 7.53 8.98 32.87
C PRO A 92 8.95 8.50 32.59
N LYS A 93 9.47 8.95 31.44
CA LYS A 93 10.86 8.88 30.96
C LYS A 93 11.84 8.22 31.95
N VAL A 94 12.27 7.00 31.66
CA VAL A 94 13.50 6.43 32.25
C VAL A 94 14.35 5.84 31.13
N GLU A 95 15.54 6.43 31.05
CA GLU A 95 16.85 6.07 30.48
C GLU A 95 16.99 4.79 29.62
N GLU A 96 17.81 4.93 28.57
CA GLU A 96 18.29 3.87 27.68
C GLU A 96 18.60 2.58 28.44
N GLN A 97 17.89 1.49 28.10
CA GLN A 97 18.37 0.15 28.41
C GLN A 97 18.00 -0.87 27.33
N ASP A 98 19.09 -1.34 26.72
CA ASP A 98 19.39 -2.60 26.05
C ASP A 98 18.58 -3.05 24.81
N ILE A 99 19.25 -2.89 23.66
CA ILE A 99 18.83 -3.31 22.33
C ILE A 99 19.06 -4.82 22.20
N SER A 100 18.14 -5.66 22.68
CA SER A 100 18.19 -7.08 22.31
C SER A 100 16.85 -7.81 22.22
N THR A 101 15.71 -7.20 22.56
CA THR A 101 14.42 -7.90 22.49
C THR A 101 13.23 -7.03 22.11
N LEU A 102 13.34 -6.21 21.05
CA LEU A 102 12.17 -5.56 20.46
C LEU A 102 11.54 -6.45 19.37
N PRO A 103 10.21 -6.59 19.32
CA PRO A 103 9.55 -7.38 18.30
C PRO A 103 9.81 -6.74 16.93
N VAL A 104 10.22 -7.60 16.00
CA VAL A 104 10.52 -7.24 14.61
C VAL A 104 9.36 -6.44 14.03
N SER A 105 9.67 -5.25 13.52
CA SER A 105 8.71 -4.36 12.87
C SER A 105 7.97 -5.10 11.75
N CYS A 106 6.70 -4.76 11.55
CA CYS A 106 5.79 -5.33 10.55
C CYS A 106 6.29 -5.28 9.10
N ALA A 107 7.47 -4.71 8.85
CA ALA A 107 8.08 -4.62 7.52
C ALA A 107 8.91 -5.85 7.13
N LEU A 108 9.24 -6.78 8.04
CA LEU A 108 10.23 -7.84 7.74
C LEU A 108 9.66 -9.22 7.39
N GLU A 109 8.41 -9.55 7.70
CA GLU A 109 7.86 -10.88 7.40
C GLU A 109 6.95 -10.86 6.16
N SER A 110 7.58 -10.79 4.99
CA SER A 110 6.92 -11.15 3.72
C SER A 110 7.69 -12.25 3.00
N GLU A 111 7.80 -13.41 3.64
CA GLU A 111 7.81 -14.68 2.91
C GLU A 111 6.43 -15.33 3.06
N MET A 112 5.48 -14.90 2.21
CA MET A 112 4.16 -15.53 2.09
C MET A 112 4.33 -16.96 1.59
N LYS A 113 4.30 -17.93 2.51
CA LYS A 113 4.07 -19.33 2.17
C LYS A 113 2.58 -19.49 1.83
N CYS A 114 2.30 -19.54 0.52
CA CYS A 114 0.96 -19.81 0.00
C CYS A 114 0.47 -21.18 0.49
N HIS A 115 -0.49 -21.18 1.41
CA HIS A 115 -1.34 -22.34 1.66
C HIS A 115 -2.74 -22.07 1.12
N SER A 116 -3.22 -23.06 0.36
CA SER A 116 -4.45 -23.05 -0.43
C SER A 116 -5.71 -23.06 0.45
N ALA A 117 -6.81 -22.55 -0.13
CA ALA A 117 -8.21 -22.57 0.30
C ALA A 117 -8.62 -21.55 1.39
N ALA A 118 -9.73 -20.83 1.33
CA ALA A 118 -10.95 -20.97 0.53
C ALA A 118 -11.55 -19.59 0.18
N CYS A 119 -12.26 -19.52 -0.95
CA CYS A 119 -13.03 -18.34 -1.36
C CYS A 119 -14.14 -18.01 -0.36
N ALA A 120 -14.27 -16.73 -0.01
CA ALA A 120 -15.54 -16.17 0.45
C ALA A 120 -15.77 -14.85 -0.29
N SER A 121 -16.68 -14.88 -1.26
CA SER A 121 -17.17 -13.70 -1.97
C SER A 121 -18.06 -12.86 -1.04
N ALA A 122 -17.70 -11.61 -0.81
CA ALA A 122 -18.60 -10.64 -0.18
C ALA A 122 -19.21 -9.74 -1.26
N TYR A 123 -20.55 -9.77 -1.36
CA TYR A 123 -21.32 -8.85 -2.18
C TYR A 123 -21.62 -7.58 -1.37
N ILE A 124 -21.54 -6.42 -2.03
CA ILE A 124 -22.00 -5.14 -1.50
C ILE A 124 -23.36 -4.87 -2.15
N ASN A 125 -24.42 -4.80 -1.35
CA ASN A 125 -25.73 -4.35 -1.82
C ASN A 125 -25.70 -2.83 -2.04
N VAL A 126 -26.33 -2.43 -3.14
CA VAL A 126 -26.54 -1.04 -3.59
C VAL A 126 -27.48 -0.29 -2.67
#